data_AF-V7BMP2-F1
#
_entry.id   AF-V7BMP2-F1
#
_cell.length_a   1.000
_cell.length_b   1.000
_cell.length_c   1.000
_cell.angle_alpha   90.00
_cell.angle_beta   90.00
_cell.angle_gamma   90.00
#
_symmetry.space_group_name_H-M   'P 1'
#
loop_
_entity.id
_entity.type
_entity.pdbx_description
1 polymer ?
#
loop_
_entity_poly.entity_id
_entity_poly.type
_entity_poly.pdbx_seq_one_letter_code
_entity_poly.pdbx_strand_id
1 'polypeptide(L)'
;MANDEMFVLEGETNKALSLTNKTFYSNKEIFLSELINNASDALDRIQFERIRDKNIVDDELIIRLVPHKGNKTLSIIDTGIGMTKTDLAYNLGVGFYSAYLIADKIIITTKHNDHDEYIWESQKDASFMVTKDINAQQSSRGTNITLFLKDNQLEYLEENTIMNLVIKNCQHISHPIYLWTENTKDHWLLINIWSHNKDRDDKFVAQKLMNHLPNDLVLSVMSNLPFKSLKRFGCLQRSWTILFENSDFMNLFRNNFIRNQHSYYDDTSLLLFINLPYQNTRKSNLFSVSGERFQNMEKLECPEVEDVYPCGFRILGSCSVNGTLCLYIPYGRFVYLWNPDTNQLNVIPPSPVQSFPDSVDLLIIFHGFGYDCVRDDYKVIRRVCFFYNDLAEMDYFDDGPLCIEDIWEMYSLRYNSWKKVQVDFEVPLLSQEVGENFFFEGMCHWLGYGDGPDAHLVSFDLSNEVFITTFAPLDIPTEIYDNFDMNLVKRHLLLLNGSIALMSNYACTNTFYISILVELGKKETWNKLFVFGPIPDIAFSIGARNLGNILFQTYDSDLTWFDLTTHKIQKLGVQIDGGLCQLVVYKKNLLT
;
A
#
# COMPACT_ATOMS: atom_id res chain seq x y z
N MET A 1 3.53 -51.33 0.96
CA MET A 1 4.57 -50.32 0.70
C MET A 1 3.87 -49.00 0.83
N ALA A 2 4.16 -48.23 1.88
CA ALA A 2 3.53 -46.93 2.09
C ALA A 2 3.93 -46.01 0.92
N ASN A 3 3.01 -45.14 0.47
CA ASN A 3 3.25 -44.21 -0.64
C ASN A 3 4.24 -43.13 -0.18
N ASP A 4 5.54 -43.41 -0.30
CA ASP A 4 6.59 -42.43 -0.11
C ASP A 4 6.58 -41.49 -1.33
N GLU A 5 6.34 -40.19 -1.09
CA GLU A 5 6.36 -39.17 -2.14
C GLU A 5 7.65 -38.36 -2.04
N MET A 6 8.42 -38.35 -3.13
CA MET A 6 9.65 -37.59 -3.27
C MET A 6 9.34 -36.24 -3.90
N PHE A 7 9.74 -35.17 -3.21
CA PHE A 7 9.56 -33.80 -3.67
C PHE A 7 10.93 -33.16 -3.93
N VAL A 8 11.01 -32.32 -4.96
CA VAL A 8 12.21 -31.53 -5.28
C VAL A 8 11.94 -30.07 -4.90
N LEU A 9 12.92 -29.42 -4.27
CA LEU A 9 12.82 -27.98 -3.99
C LEU A 9 12.64 -27.21 -5.32
N GLU A 10 11.55 -26.45 -5.43
CA GLU A 10 11.28 -25.61 -6.60
C GLU A 10 12.43 -24.62 -6.88
N GLY A 11 12.52 -24.11 -8.12
CA GLY A 11 13.65 -23.27 -8.57
C GLY A 11 13.91 -22.03 -7.69
N GLU A 12 12.87 -21.47 -7.07
CA GLU A 12 12.98 -20.32 -6.17
C GLU A 12 13.53 -20.69 -4.77
N THR A 13 13.16 -21.85 -4.22
CA THR A 13 13.64 -22.31 -2.91
C THR A 13 15.09 -22.81 -2.99
N ASN A 14 15.49 -23.41 -4.11
CA ASN A 14 16.90 -23.70 -4.41
C ASN A 14 17.75 -22.43 -4.51
N LYS A 15 17.20 -21.38 -5.13
CA LYS A 15 17.85 -20.06 -5.20
C LYS A 15 17.92 -19.43 -3.81
N ALA A 16 16.88 -19.55 -2.98
CA ALA A 16 16.88 -19.13 -1.58
C ALA A 16 17.93 -19.88 -0.76
N LEU A 17 18.06 -21.21 -0.88
CA LEU A 17 19.09 -22.01 -0.20
C LEU A 17 20.51 -21.57 -0.62
N SER A 18 20.71 -21.27 -1.90
CA SER A 18 21.97 -20.73 -2.43
C SER A 18 22.26 -19.30 -1.96
N LEU A 19 21.23 -18.48 -1.79
CA LEU A 19 21.34 -17.12 -1.24
C LEU A 19 21.62 -17.19 0.25
N THR A 20 20.90 -18.00 1.02
CA THR A 20 21.10 -18.21 2.46
C THR A 20 22.54 -18.64 2.75
N ASN A 21 23.10 -19.54 1.93
CA ASN A 21 24.51 -19.92 1.96
C ASN A 21 25.48 -18.80 1.51
N LYS A 22 25.04 -17.69 0.93
CA LYS A 22 25.89 -16.53 0.63
C LYS A 22 25.72 -15.40 1.66
N THR A 23 24.52 -15.19 2.18
CA THR A 23 24.20 -14.10 3.12
C THR A 23 24.47 -14.44 4.59
N PHE A 24 24.30 -15.69 5.02
CA PHE A 24 24.40 -16.07 6.44
C PHE A 24 25.71 -16.76 6.84
N TYR A 25 26.69 -16.90 5.93
CA TYR A 25 27.99 -17.51 6.26
C TYR A 25 28.72 -16.82 7.42
N SER A 26 28.44 -15.54 7.65
CA SER A 26 29.02 -14.73 8.72
C SER A 26 28.36 -14.91 10.09
N ASN A 27 27.14 -15.47 10.19
CA ASN A 27 26.46 -15.66 11.47
C ASN A 27 25.63 -16.95 11.52
N LYS A 28 26.32 -18.08 11.72
CA LYS A 28 25.71 -19.41 11.79
C LYS A 28 24.80 -19.59 13.01
N GLU A 29 24.96 -18.78 14.05
CA GLU A 29 24.19 -18.86 15.31
C GLU A 29 22.68 -18.61 15.13
N ILE A 30 22.28 -17.98 14.02
CA ILE A 30 20.90 -17.56 13.75
C ILE A 30 19.92 -18.74 13.61
N PHE A 31 20.42 -19.94 13.30
CA PHE A 31 19.55 -21.11 13.07
C PHE A 31 18.67 -21.42 14.27
N LEU A 32 19.25 -21.33 15.48
CA LEU A 32 18.57 -21.72 16.70
C LEU A 32 17.46 -20.72 17.03
N SER A 33 17.69 -19.42 16.81
CA SER A 33 16.67 -18.40 17.03
C SER A 33 15.51 -18.53 16.04
N GLU A 34 15.78 -18.80 14.77
CA GLU A 34 14.73 -18.98 13.76
C GLU A 34 13.85 -20.20 14.08
N LEU A 35 14.46 -21.34 14.46
CA LEU A 35 13.70 -22.54 14.80
C LEU A 35 12.89 -22.38 16.09
N ILE A 36 13.42 -21.68 17.11
CA ILE A 36 12.69 -21.37 18.35
C ILE A 36 11.55 -20.38 18.07
N ASN A 37 11.75 -19.37 17.21
CA ASN A 37 10.70 -18.46 16.79
C ASN A 37 9.55 -19.22 16.11
N ASN A 38 9.87 -20.14 15.18
CA ASN A 38 8.86 -20.98 14.51
C ASN A 38 8.07 -21.85 15.50
N ALA A 39 8.76 -22.43 16.50
CA ALA A 39 8.13 -23.19 17.57
C ALA A 39 7.20 -22.31 18.42
N SER A 40 7.62 -21.10 18.78
CA SER A 40 6.80 -20.12 19.51
C SER A 40 5.55 -19.74 18.73
N ASP A 41 5.67 -19.50 17.43
CA ASP A 41 4.54 -19.18 16.56
C ASP A 41 3.55 -20.35 16.46
N ALA A 42 4.05 -21.60 16.45
CA ALA A 42 3.21 -22.79 16.45
C ALA A 42 2.42 -22.94 17.75
N LEU A 43 3.02 -22.57 18.90
CA LEU A 43 2.36 -22.55 20.21
C LEU A 43 1.29 -21.45 20.29
N ASP A 44 1.57 -20.26 19.77
CA ASP A 44 0.59 -19.17 19.71
C ASP A 44 -0.63 -19.59 18.88
N ARG A 45 -0.42 -20.21 17.72
CA ARG A 45 -1.51 -20.67 16.84
C ARG A 45 -2.46 -21.64 17.54
N ILE A 46 -1.94 -22.66 18.22
CA ILE A 46 -2.82 -23.61 18.93
C ILE A 46 -3.52 -22.95 20.12
N GLN A 47 -2.87 -22.00 20.80
CA GLN A 47 -3.51 -21.23 21.86
C GLN A 47 -4.72 -20.44 21.37
N PHE A 48 -4.62 -19.84 20.18
CA PHE A 48 -5.75 -19.16 19.52
C PHE A 48 -6.86 -20.14 19.11
N GLU A 49 -6.51 -21.32 18.59
CA GLU A 49 -7.52 -22.31 18.21
C GLU A 49 -8.29 -22.86 19.41
N ARG A 50 -7.63 -23.06 20.57
CA ARG A 50 -8.30 -23.43 21.83
C ARG A 50 -9.39 -22.43 22.26
N ILE A 51 -9.23 -21.14 21.92
CA ILE A 51 -10.24 -20.11 22.22
C ILE A 51 -11.49 -20.32 21.35
N ARG A 52 -11.32 -20.82 20.11
CA ARG A 52 -12.41 -21.05 19.15
C ARG A 52 -13.07 -22.41 19.33
N ASP A 53 -12.30 -23.47 19.59
CA ASP A 53 -12.78 -24.84 19.77
C ASP A 53 -12.35 -25.41 21.13
N LYS A 54 -13.34 -25.64 22.01
CA LYS A 54 -13.13 -26.17 23.37
C LYS A 54 -12.81 -27.66 23.40
N ASN A 55 -12.87 -28.37 22.28
CA ASN A 55 -12.55 -29.80 22.20
C ASN A 55 -11.05 -30.07 22.06
N ILE A 56 -10.23 -29.04 21.82
CA ILE A 56 -8.78 -29.17 21.74
C ILE A 56 -8.21 -29.42 23.14
N VAL A 57 -7.39 -30.47 23.29
CA VAL A 57 -6.78 -30.88 24.56
C VAL A 57 -5.90 -29.77 25.13
N ASP A 58 -6.10 -29.47 26.41
CA ASP A 58 -5.36 -28.46 27.17
C ASP A 58 -4.01 -29.00 27.67
N ASP A 59 -3.08 -29.17 26.74
CA ASP A 59 -1.70 -29.58 27.05
C ASP A 59 -0.80 -28.37 27.31
N GLU A 60 0.28 -28.56 28.07
CA GLU A 60 1.27 -27.52 28.30
C GLU A 60 1.92 -27.05 26.99
N LEU A 61 1.97 -25.72 26.78
CA LEU A 61 2.59 -25.08 25.63
C LEU A 61 4.06 -24.80 25.93
N ILE A 62 4.96 -25.61 25.40
CA ILE A 62 6.38 -25.59 25.76
C ILE A 62 7.27 -25.85 24.54
N ILE A 63 8.49 -25.34 24.62
CA ILE A 63 9.57 -25.62 23.67
C ILE A 63 10.65 -26.39 24.42
N ARG A 64 11.14 -27.50 23.84
CA ARG A 64 12.17 -28.36 24.40
C ARG A 64 13.35 -28.47 23.44
N LEU A 65 14.55 -28.29 23.97
CA LEU A 65 15.82 -28.43 23.27
C LEU A 65 16.54 -29.66 23.81
N VAL A 66 16.89 -30.60 22.94
CA VAL A 66 17.52 -31.86 23.32
C VAL A 66 18.82 -32.07 22.52
N PRO A 67 19.98 -31.71 23.09
CA PRO A 67 21.26 -32.10 22.52
C PRO A 67 21.55 -33.57 22.82
N HIS A 68 21.95 -34.34 21.81
CA HIS A 68 22.34 -35.74 21.94
C HIS A 68 23.74 -35.96 21.36
N LYS A 69 24.77 -35.81 22.22
CA LYS A 69 26.19 -35.85 21.82
C LYS A 69 26.59 -37.14 21.10
N GLY A 70 26.10 -38.30 21.56
CA GLY A 70 26.42 -39.59 20.96
C GLY A 70 25.90 -39.78 19.53
N ASN A 71 24.79 -39.12 19.19
CA ASN A 71 24.16 -39.22 17.86
C ASN A 71 24.49 -38.00 16.99
N LYS A 72 25.20 -37.01 17.55
CA LYS A 72 25.47 -35.71 16.95
C LYS A 72 24.19 -34.98 16.52
N THR A 73 23.12 -35.11 17.30
CA THR A 73 21.82 -34.49 16.97
C THR A 73 21.41 -33.42 17.96
N LEU A 74 20.75 -32.38 17.45
CA LEU A 74 20.02 -31.41 18.26
C LEU A 74 18.55 -31.45 17.84
N SER A 75 17.65 -31.75 18.79
CA SER A 75 16.21 -31.75 18.55
C SER A 75 15.56 -30.51 19.17
N ILE A 76 14.71 -29.84 18.39
CA ILE A 76 13.84 -28.74 18.81
C ILE A 76 12.40 -29.25 18.74
N ILE A 77 11.74 -29.32 19.88
CA ILE A 77 10.43 -29.96 20.03
C ILE A 77 9.44 -28.94 20.59
N ASP A 78 8.33 -28.72 19.91
CA ASP A 78 7.21 -27.90 20.38
C ASP A 78 5.92 -28.72 20.52
N THR A 79 5.01 -28.26 21.38
CA THR A 79 3.66 -28.82 21.56
C THR A 79 2.57 -27.99 20.85
N GLY A 80 2.98 -27.26 19.81
CA GLY A 80 2.17 -26.32 19.04
C GLY A 80 1.16 -26.99 18.12
N ILE A 81 0.69 -26.25 17.12
CA ILE A 81 -0.37 -26.69 16.21
C ILE A 81 0.03 -27.90 15.33
N GLY A 82 1.33 -28.10 15.07
CA GLY A 82 1.82 -29.09 14.12
C GLY A 82 1.63 -28.67 12.66
N MET A 83 1.96 -29.55 11.72
CA MET A 83 1.87 -29.28 10.27
C MET A 83 1.15 -30.39 9.54
N THR A 84 0.48 -30.02 8.44
CA THR A 84 -0.14 -30.98 7.51
C THR A 84 0.89 -31.47 6.47
N LYS A 85 0.55 -32.53 5.72
CA LYS A 85 1.39 -32.99 4.59
C LYS A 85 1.66 -31.87 3.57
N THR A 86 0.65 -31.04 3.30
CA THR A 86 0.76 -29.89 2.40
C THR A 86 1.68 -28.80 2.95
N ASP A 87 1.66 -28.57 4.26
CA ASP A 87 2.56 -27.59 4.88
C ASP A 87 4.03 -28.01 4.77
N LEU A 88 4.29 -29.30 5.00
CA LEU A 88 5.63 -29.88 4.84
C LEU A 88 6.15 -29.81 3.39
N ALA A 89 5.26 -29.88 2.41
CA ALA A 89 5.64 -29.86 1.00
C ALA A 89 5.90 -28.44 0.46
N TYR A 90 5.13 -27.44 0.91
CA TYR A 90 5.11 -26.12 0.25
C TYR A 90 5.32 -24.91 1.19
N ASN A 91 5.15 -25.05 2.51
CA ASN A 91 5.04 -23.91 3.43
C ASN A 91 6.18 -23.80 4.45
N LEU A 92 7.32 -24.44 4.19
CA LEU A 92 8.52 -24.25 5.04
C LEU A 92 9.15 -22.88 4.75
N GLY A 93 9.15 -22.00 5.74
CA GLY A 93 9.65 -20.62 5.61
C GLY A 93 11.17 -20.52 5.43
N VAL A 94 11.64 -19.36 4.94
CA VAL A 94 13.08 -19.11 4.66
C VAL A 94 13.96 -19.34 5.91
N GLY A 95 13.46 -19.00 7.09
CA GLY A 95 14.16 -19.18 8.38
C GLY A 95 14.48 -20.65 8.70
N PHE A 96 13.66 -21.61 8.28
CA PHE A 96 13.94 -23.04 8.45
C PHE A 96 15.23 -23.45 7.73
N TYR A 97 15.46 -22.93 6.53
CA TYR A 97 16.62 -23.31 5.72
C TYR A 97 17.96 -22.83 6.30
N SER A 98 17.95 -21.95 7.31
CA SER A 98 19.16 -21.62 8.09
C SER A 98 19.76 -22.85 8.80
N ALA A 99 18.97 -23.89 9.08
CA ALA A 99 19.42 -25.13 9.69
C ALA A 99 20.46 -25.88 8.82
N TYR A 100 20.43 -25.73 7.49
CA TYR A 100 21.42 -26.32 6.58
C TYR A 100 22.83 -25.73 6.75
N LEU A 101 22.97 -24.57 7.42
CA LEU A 101 24.28 -24.01 7.74
C LEU A 101 25.06 -24.95 8.68
N ILE A 102 24.35 -25.61 9.59
CA ILE A 102 24.94 -26.37 10.71
C ILE A 102 24.67 -27.88 10.66
N ALA A 103 23.65 -28.32 9.92
CA ALA A 103 23.28 -29.73 9.78
C ALA A 103 23.56 -30.30 8.39
N ASP A 104 23.96 -31.58 8.32
CA ASP A 104 24.09 -32.37 7.08
C ASP A 104 22.79 -33.08 6.72
N LYS A 105 21.93 -33.32 7.71
CA LYS A 105 20.63 -33.96 7.54
C LYS A 105 19.64 -33.35 8.53
N ILE A 106 18.41 -33.14 8.08
CA ILE A 106 17.31 -32.60 8.87
C ILE A 106 16.13 -33.57 8.73
N ILE A 107 15.55 -33.95 9.87
CA ILE A 107 14.33 -34.76 9.94
C ILE A 107 13.29 -33.94 10.72
N ILE A 108 12.09 -33.82 10.17
CA ILE A 108 10.95 -33.21 10.87
C ILE A 108 9.91 -34.30 11.08
N THR A 109 9.45 -34.46 12.31
CA THR A 109 8.28 -35.28 12.64
C THR A 109 7.21 -34.36 13.19
N THR A 110 5.99 -34.40 12.65
CA THR A 110 4.95 -33.45 13.03
C THR A 110 3.56 -34.09 13.03
N LYS A 111 2.75 -33.70 14.01
CA LYS A 111 1.36 -34.15 14.18
C LYS A 111 0.46 -32.94 14.38
N HIS A 112 -0.36 -32.66 13.37
CA HIS A 112 -1.50 -31.74 13.48
C HIS A 112 -2.71 -32.46 14.10
N ASN A 113 -3.65 -31.75 14.72
CA ASN A 113 -4.84 -32.37 15.32
C ASN A 113 -5.66 -33.16 14.29
N ASP A 114 -5.98 -32.52 13.16
CA ASP A 114 -6.89 -33.08 12.13
C ASP A 114 -6.22 -33.98 11.08
N HIS A 115 -4.91 -34.21 11.18
CA HIS A 115 -4.16 -34.97 10.18
C HIS A 115 -3.31 -36.07 10.82
N ASP A 116 -2.92 -37.06 10.02
CA ASP A 116 -1.95 -38.08 10.44
C ASP A 116 -0.59 -37.47 10.81
N GLU A 117 0.26 -38.26 11.48
CA GLU A 117 1.66 -37.89 11.69
C GLU A 117 2.46 -38.07 10.40
N TYR A 118 3.29 -37.07 10.09
CA TYR A 118 4.14 -37.07 8.90
C TYR A 118 5.60 -36.85 9.29
N ILE A 119 6.47 -37.50 8.52
CA ILE A 119 7.92 -37.35 8.58
C ILE A 119 8.37 -36.69 7.29
N TRP A 120 9.16 -35.63 7.43
CA TRP A 120 9.87 -34.97 6.34
C TRP A 120 11.37 -35.24 6.53
N GLU A 121 12.05 -35.69 5.49
CA GLU A 121 13.48 -36.05 5.54
C GLU A 121 14.25 -35.41 4.37
N SER A 122 15.26 -34.60 4.70
CA SER A 122 16.15 -33.98 3.71
C SER A 122 17.02 -35.01 2.98
N GLN A 123 17.20 -34.83 1.66
CA GLN A 123 18.13 -35.62 0.84
C GLN A 123 19.38 -34.80 0.44
N LYS A 124 20.38 -35.48 -0.14
CA LYS A 124 21.69 -34.88 -0.51
C LYS A 124 21.63 -33.96 -1.74
N ASP A 125 20.59 -34.05 -2.55
CA ASP A 125 20.45 -33.41 -3.86
C ASP A 125 19.41 -32.28 -3.89
N ALA A 126 19.22 -31.59 -2.76
CA ALA A 126 18.20 -30.55 -2.59
C ALA A 126 16.76 -31.06 -2.84
N SER A 127 16.54 -32.35 -2.64
CA SER A 127 15.22 -32.97 -2.56
C SER A 127 14.87 -33.36 -1.12
N PHE A 128 13.62 -33.73 -0.87
CA PHE A 128 13.15 -34.24 0.41
C PHE A 128 12.05 -35.28 0.21
N MET A 129 11.88 -36.16 1.19
CA MET A 129 10.81 -37.15 1.20
C MET A 129 9.79 -36.81 2.28
N VAL A 130 8.51 -36.92 1.97
CA VAL A 130 7.42 -36.81 2.95
C VAL A 130 6.71 -38.15 3.04
N THR A 131 6.76 -38.76 4.22
CA THR A 131 6.20 -40.09 4.48
C THR A 131 5.23 -40.01 5.66
N LYS A 132 4.08 -40.68 5.55
CA LYS A 132 3.16 -40.84 6.69
C LYS A 132 3.77 -41.82 7.70
N ASP A 133 3.83 -41.45 8.97
CA ASP A 133 4.34 -42.35 10.01
C ASP A 133 3.28 -43.40 10.36
N ILE A 134 3.53 -44.64 9.95
CA ILE A 134 2.66 -45.79 10.20
C ILE A 134 2.89 -46.44 11.57
N ASN A 135 3.95 -46.06 12.28
CA ASN A 135 4.34 -46.61 13.58
C ASN A 135 4.07 -45.66 14.75
N ALA A 136 3.48 -44.50 14.49
CA ALA A 136 3.15 -43.47 15.47
C ALA A 136 2.32 -44.04 16.64
N GLN A 137 2.97 -44.26 17.78
CA GLN A 137 2.30 -44.56 19.05
C GLN A 137 1.74 -43.25 19.62
N GLN A 138 0.50 -42.92 19.24
CA GLN A 138 -0.33 -41.90 19.90
C GLN A 138 0.45 -40.64 20.31
N SER A 139 1.21 -40.08 19.37
CA SER A 139 2.09 -38.94 19.59
C SER A 139 1.28 -37.69 19.98
N SER A 140 1.79 -36.95 20.95
CA SER A 140 1.24 -35.63 21.31
C SER A 140 1.39 -34.65 20.15
N ARG A 141 0.39 -33.81 19.92
CA ARG A 141 0.37 -32.74 18.91
C ARG A 141 1.63 -31.86 19.01
N GLY A 142 2.20 -31.49 17.86
CA GLY A 142 3.35 -30.59 17.79
C GLY A 142 4.31 -30.94 16.67
N THR A 143 5.52 -30.37 16.74
CA THR A 143 6.61 -30.63 15.77
C THR A 143 7.91 -30.93 16.49
N ASN A 144 8.65 -31.91 15.97
CA ASN A 144 10.02 -32.24 16.37
C ASN A 144 10.94 -32.07 15.16
N ILE A 145 11.83 -31.08 15.22
CA ILE A 145 12.87 -30.86 14.22
C ILE A 145 14.19 -31.41 14.77
N THR A 146 14.71 -32.46 14.15
CA THR A 146 15.97 -33.10 14.51
C THR A 146 17.06 -32.78 13.49
N LEU A 147 18.10 -32.10 13.96
CA LEU A 147 19.24 -31.65 13.17
C LEU A 147 20.42 -32.58 13.40
N PHE A 148 20.92 -33.23 12.34
CA PHE A 148 22.16 -34.01 12.38
C PHE A 148 23.33 -33.08 12.06
N LEU A 149 24.06 -32.68 13.09
CA LEU A 149 25.08 -31.65 12.99
C LEU A 149 26.31 -32.12 12.22
N LYS A 150 26.90 -31.18 11.49
CA LYS A 150 28.21 -31.34 10.85
C LYS A 150 29.29 -31.59 11.90
N ASP A 151 30.32 -32.35 11.54
CA ASP A 151 31.44 -32.67 12.43
C ASP A 151 32.16 -31.43 12.99
N ASN A 152 32.14 -30.32 12.25
CA ASN A 152 32.75 -29.05 12.64
C ASN A 152 31.77 -28.08 13.32
N GLN A 153 30.55 -28.50 13.68
CA GLN A 153 29.52 -27.67 14.33
C GLN A 153 29.00 -28.31 15.63
N LEU A 154 29.75 -29.26 16.22
CA LEU A 154 29.36 -29.97 17.44
C LEU A 154 29.33 -29.08 18.69
N GLU A 155 29.89 -27.87 18.62
CA GLU A 155 29.79 -26.83 19.64
C GLU A 155 28.34 -26.47 20.01
N TYR A 156 27.39 -26.64 19.08
CA TYR A 156 25.96 -26.44 19.32
C TYR A 156 25.27 -27.60 20.06
N LEU A 157 26.01 -28.63 20.49
CA LEU A 157 25.54 -29.67 21.42
C LEU A 157 25.96 -29.41 22.86
N GLU A 158 26.80 -28.39 23.09
CA GLU A 158 27.23 -28.02 24.42
C GLU A 158 26.15 -27.19 25.11
N GLU A 159 25.77 -27.61 26.33
CA GLU A 159 24.69 -27.00 27.12
C GLU A 159 24.88 -25.48 27.27
N ASN A 160 26.11 -25.05 27.60
CA ASN A 160 26.44 -23.64 27.75
C ASN A 160 26.30 -22.85 26.45
N THR A 161 26.64 -23.45 25.31
CA THR A 161 26.50 -22.79 24.00
C THR A 161 25.03 -22.57 23.68
N ILE A 162 24.20 -23.61 23.79
CA ILE A 162 22.75 -23.52 23.55
C ILE A 162 22.13 -22.49 24.50
N MET A 163 22.46 -22.56 25.79
CA MET A 163 21.93 -21.64 26.80
C MET A 163 22.29 -20.19 26.47
N ASN A 164 23.56 -19.91 26.11
CA ASN A 164 24.00 -18.57 25.73
C ASN A 164 23.29 -18.06 24.48
N LEU A 165 23.05 -18.92 23.49
CA LEU A 165 22.33 -18.55 22.28
C LEU A 165 20.86 -18.21 22.55
N VAL A 166 20.17 -19.01 23.36
CA VAL A 166 18.78 -18.76 23.77
C VAL A 166 18.70 -17.45 24.55
N ILE A 167 19.60 -17.26 25.53
CA ILE A 167 19.68 -16.02 26.33
C ILE A 167 19.97 -14.80 25.46
N LYS A 168 20.79 -14.94 24.42
CA LYS A 168 21.19 -13.84 23.53
C LYS A 168 20.10 -13.47 22.53
N ASN A 169 19.45 -14.46 21.91
CA ASN A 169 18.63 -14.26 20.71
C ASN A 169 17.13 -14.50 20.92
N CYS A 170 16.70 -15.09 22.04
CA CYS A 170 15.31 -15.51 22.27
C CYS A 170 14.68 -14.84 23.51
N GLN A 171 15.16 -13.65 23.90
CA GLN A 171 14.66 -12.93 25.07
C GLN A 171 13.18 -12.49 24.96
N HIS A 172 12.68 -12.39 23.73
CA HIS A 172 11.30 -12.01 23.42
C HIS A 172 10.30 -13.18 23.44
N ILE A 173 10.77 -14.44 23.59
CA ILE A 173 9.91 -15.62 23.60
C ILE A 173 9.18 -15.76 24.94
N SER A 174 7.86 -15.74 24.89
CA SER A 174 6.96 -15.83 26.04
C SER A 174 6.77 -17.27 26.54
N HIS A 175 6.84 -18.26 25.65
CA HIS A 175 6.63 -19.67 25.99
C HIS A 175 7.83 -20.27 26.75
N PRO A 176 7.62 -21.17 27.73
CA PRO A 176 8.71 -21.85 28.44
C PRO A 176 9.65 -22.61 27.50
N ILE A 177 10.95 -22.33 27.61
CA ILE A 177 12.01 -23.04 26.87
C ILE A 177 12.81 -23.89 27.83
N TYR A 178 12.74 -25.20 27.65
CA TYR A 178 13.47 -26.19 28.45
C TYR A 178 14.65 -26.76 27.65
N LEU A 179 15.80 -26.91 28.29
CA LEU A 179 16.95 -27.64 27.78
C LEU A 179 17.15 -28.92 28.56
N TRP A 180 17.33 -30.02 27.85
CA TRP A 180 17.72 -31.29 28.44
C TRP A 180 19.17 -31.22 28.95
N THR A 181 19.37 -31.65 30.19
CA THR A 181 20.65 -31.68 30.90
C THR A 181 20.80 -32.98 31.67
N GLU A 182 21.96 -33.62 31.60
CA GLU A 182 22.20 -34.88 32.33
C GLU A 182 22.45 -34.66 33.84
N ASN A 183 22.63 -33.40 34.25
CA ASN A 183 23.09 -33.02 35.59
C ASN A 183 21.97 -32.65 36.58
N THR A 184 20.70 -32.63 36.16
CA THR A 184 19.55 -32.22 37.00
C THR A 184 18.64 -33.40 37.34
N LYS A 185 18.00 -33.37 38.53
CA LYS A 185 17.11 -34.46 39.01
C LYS A 185 15.91 -34.71 38.10
N ASP A 186 15.41 -33.68 37.42
CA ASP A 186 14.28 -33.74 36.51
C ASP A 186 14.69 -33.72 35.03
N HIS A 187 16.00 -33.75 34.76
CA HIS A 187 16.68 -33.62 33.46
C HIS A 187 16.37 -32.35 32.64
N TRP A 188 15.30 -31.62 32.91
CA TRP A 188 14.94 -30.38 32.20
C TRP A 188 15.34 -29.12 32.96
N LEU A 189 16.09 -28.25 32.30
CA LEU A 189 16.46 -26.92 32.78
C LEU A 189 15.66 -25.85 32.04
N LEU A 190 14.84 -25.07 32.75
CA LEU A 190 14.17 -23.90 32.19
C LEU A 190 15.21 -22.79 31.91
N ILE A 191 15.38 -22.37 30.65
CA ILE A 191 16.42 -21.41 30.25
C ILE A 191 15.92 -19.96 30.26
N ASN A 192 14.64 -19.72 29.94
CA ASN A 192 14.09 -18.36 29.88
C ASN A 192 13.70 -17.83 31.29
N ILE A 193 14.65 -17.89 32.24
CA ILE A 193 14.56 -17.59 33.68
C ILE A 193 14.10 -16.15 34.01
N TRP A 194 14.13 -15.24 33.03
CA TRP A 194 13.58 -13.88 33.12
C TRP A 194 12.09 -13.84 33.48
N SER A 195 11.35 -14.93 33.27
CA SER A 195 9.95 -15.06 33.68
C SER A 195 9.75 -15.31 35.19
N HIS A 196 10.81 -15.68 35.93
CA HIS A 196 10.69 -16.13 37.33
C HIS A 196 11.32 -15.20 38.39
N ASN A 197 12.05 -14.15 38.01
CA ASN A 197 12.64 -13.21 38.97
C ASN A 197 11.84 -11.90 39.05
N LYS A 198 10.77 -11.92 39.85
CA LYS A 198 9.86 -10.80 40.17
C LYS A 198 10.50 -9.53 40.78
N ASP A 199 11.81 -9.50 41.02
CA ASP A 199 12.50 -8.43 41.76
C ASP A 199 13.65 -7.74 40.97
N ARG A 200 13.82 -8.02 39.66
CA ARG A 200 14.75 -7.25 38.79
C ARG A 200 14.05 -6.50 37.65
N ASP A 201 12.76 -6.20 37.82
CA ASP A 201 11.86 -5.55 36.85
C ASP A 201 12.06 -4.03 36.67
N ASP A 202 13.06 -3.43 37.31
CA ASP A 202 13.25 -1.96 37.27
C ASP A 202 14.35 -1.46 36.33
N LYS A 203 15.08 -2.36 35.63
CA LYS A 203 16.15 -1.94 34.70
C LYS A 203 16.01 -2.39 33.25
N PHE A 204 15.00 -3.18 32.90
CA PHE A 204 14.67 -3.51 31.50
C PHE A 204 13.50 -2.64 30.98
N VAL A 205 13.65 -1.33 31.22
CA VAL A 205 12.71 -0.24 30.95
C VAL A 205 12.35 -0.08 29.46
N ALA A 206 12.99 -0.81 28.54
CA ALA A 206 12.67 -0.78 27.11
C ALA A 206 11.58 -1.78 26.68
N GLN A 207 11.44 -2.94 27.35
CA GLN A 207 10.36 -3.90 27.06
C GLN A 207 9.04 -3.55 27.79
N LYS A 208 9.12 -2.63 28.75
CA LYS A 208 7.98 -2.11 29.53
C LYS A 208 7.04 -1.20 28.72
N LEU A 209 7.43 -0.78 27.51
CA LEU A 209 6.58 0.01 26.62
C LEU A 209 5.43 -0.81 26.00
N MET A 210 5.55 -2.12 25.79
CA MET A 210 4.46 -2.90 25.19
C MET A 210 3.43 -3.43 26.21
N ASN A 211 3.79 -3.57 27.49
CA ASN A 211 2.91 -4.12 28.54
C ASN A 211 2.38 -3.10 29.57
N HIS A 212 2.73 -1.81 29.44
CA HIS A 212 2.13 -0.71 30.22
C HIS A 212 1.55 0.42 29.38
N LEU A 213 1.48 0.25 28.05
CA LEU A 213 0.41 0.90 27.33
C LEU A 213 -0.85 0.05 27.63
N PRO A 214 -1.90 0.58 28.29
CA PRO A 214 -3.21 -0.08 28.29
C PRO A 214 -3.51 -0.60 26.88
N ASN A 215 -4.25 -1.69 26.71
CA ASN A 215 -4.67 -2.14 25.36
C ASN A 215 -5.25 -0.95 24.55
N ASP A 216 -5.87 0.00 25.23
CA ASP A 216 -6.34 1.27 24.67
C ASP A 216 -5.22 2.16 24.10
N LEU A 217 -4.04 2.22 24.74
CA LEU A 217 -2.88 2.97 24.29
C LEU A 217 -2.11 2.21 23.18
N VAL A 218 -2.01 0.87 23.30
CA VAL A 218 -1.98 -0.14 22.19
C VAL A 218 -2.59 0.31 20.87
N LEU A 219 -3.92 0.20 20.90
CA LEU A 219 -4.84 0.49 19.82
C LEU A 219 -4.73 1.95 19.40
N SER A 220 -4.58 2.89 20.35
CA SER A 220 -4.37 4.31 20.08
C SER A 220 -3.11 4.59 19.28
N VAL A 221 -1.96 4.03 19.65
CA VAL A 221 -0.70 4.27 18.93
C VAL A 221 -0.80 3.65 17.54
N MET A 222 -1.23 2.39 17.45
CA MET A 222 -1.35 1.69 16.16
C MET A 222 -2.34 2.38 15.23
N SER A 223 -3.51 2.76 15.73
CA SER A 223 -4.52 3.46 14.93
C SER A 223 -4.08 4.85 14.43
N ASN A 224 -3.04 5.43 15.02
CA ASN A 224 -2.45 6.70 14.60
C ASN A 224 -1.30 6.54 13.59
N LEU A 225 -0.84 5.30 13.33
CA LEU A 225 0.23 5.05 12.37
C LEU A 225 -0.28 5.15 10.93
N PRO A 226 0.57 5.53 9.96
CA PRO A 226 0.23 5.42 8.55
C PRO A 226 -0.19 3.99 8.20
N PHE A 227 -1.22 3.85 7.36
CA PHE A 227 -1.75 2.53 6.98
C PHE A 227 -0.69 1.61 6.36
N LYS A 228 0.25 2.18 5.58
CA LYS A 228 1.40 1.46 5.02
C LYS A 228 2.28 0.84 6.10
N SER A 229 2.48 1.54 7.22
CA SER A 229 3.21 1.01 8.37
C SER A 229 2.43 -0.13 9.02
N LEU A 230 1.11 -0.01 9.17
CA LEU A 230 0.27 -1.09 9.70
C LEU A 230 0.36 -2.36 8.84
N LYS A 231 0.26 -2.24 7.52
CA LYS A 231 0.44 -3.40 6.63
C LYS A 231 1.82 -4.05 6.80
N ARG A 232 2.88 -3.26 6.96
CA ARG A 232 4.23 -3.78 7.26
C ARG A 232 4.29 -4.51 8.60
N PHE A 233 3.64 -3.99 9.65
CA PHE A 233 3.56 -4.68 10.94
C PHE A 233 2.76 -5.99 10.87
N GLY A 234 1.71 -6.04 10.04
CA GLY A 234 0.97 -7.29 9.78
C GLY A 234 1.85 -8.37 9.16
N CYS A 235 2.81 -7.98 8.31
CA CYS A 235 3.79 -8.92 7.76
C CYS A 235 4.78 -9.47 8.81
N LEU A 236 4.95 -8.78 9.95
CA LEU A 236 5.92 -9.17 10.99
C LEU A 236 5.34 -10.16 12.01
N GLN A 237 4.03 -10.10 12.29
CA GLN A 237 3.38 -11.01 13.24
C GLN A 237 1.90 -11.19 12.89
N ARG A 238 1.42 -12.44 12.91
CA ARG A 238 0.04 -12.78 12.54
C ARG A 238 -1.02 -12.16 13.47
N SER A 239 -0.68 -11.90 14.73
CA SER A 239 -1.55 -11.20 15.70
C SER A 239 -1.90 -9.78 15.25
N TRP A 240 -0.97 -9.05 14.62
CA TRP A 240 -1.22 -7.72 14.06
C TRP A 240 -2.13 -7.78 12.84
N THR A 241 -1.95 -8.77 11.96
CA THR A 241 -2.85 -8.96 10.81
C THR A 241 -4.29 -9.19 11.26
N ILE A 242 -4.49 -10.05 12.27
CA ILE A 242 -5.81 -10.31 12.85
C ILE A 242 -6.38 -9.04 13.51
N LEU A 243 -5.55 -8.23 14.17
CA LEU A 243 -5.98 -6.93 14.71
C LEU A 243 -6.42 -5.97 13.59
N PHE A 244 -5.70 -5.93 12.47
CA PHE A 244 -6.03 -5.05 11.34
C PHE A 244 -7.23 -5.55 10.53
N GLU A 245 -7.66 -6.79 10.72
CA GLU A 245 -8.92 -7.33 10.21
C GLU A 245 -10.10 -7.10 11.18
N ASN A 246 -9.83 -6.74 12.44
CA ASN A 246 -10.87 -6.48 13.44
C ASN A 246 -11.65 -5.19 13.12
N SER A 247 -12.98 -5.27 13.14
CA SER A 247 -13.87 -4.16 12.82
C SER A 247 -13.75 -2.97 13.78
N ASP A 248 -13.56 -3.22 15.07
CA ASP A 248 -13.48 -2.17 16.09
C ASP A 248 -12.17 -1.40 15.98
N PHE A 249 -11.06 -2.11 15.78
CA PHE A 249 -9.77 -1.49 15.47
C PHE A 249 -9.85 -0.68 14.17
N MET A 250 -10.42 -1.25 13.10
CA MET A 250 -10.53 -0.54 11.83
C MET A 250 -11.43 0.71 11.93
N ASN A 251 -12.48 0.69 12.76
CA ASN A 251 -13.27 1.88 13.06
C ASN A 251 -12.46 2.93 13.83
N LEU A 252 -11.67 2.51 14.81
CA LEU A 252 -10.78 3.39 15.57
C LEU A 252 -9.70 3.99 14.68
N PHE A 253 -9.07 3.17 13.82
CA PHE A 253 -8.11 3.59 12.79
C PHE A 253 -8.74 4.59 11.81
N ARG A 254 -9.93 4.30 11.26
CA ARG A 254 -10.64 5.23 10.35
C ARG A 254 -10.88 6.60 10.99
N ASN A 255 -11.34 6.61 12.24
CA ASN A 255 -11.59 7.84 12.98
C ASN A 255 -10.30 8.64 13.20
N ASN A 256 -9.21 7.95 13.58
CA ASN A 256 -7.92 8.61 13.80
C ASN A 256 -7.26 9.05 12.48
N PHE A 257 -7.42 8.26 11.41
CA PHE A 257 -6.98 8.59 10.07
C PHE A 257 -7.64 9.86 9.54
N ILE A 258 -8.88 10.18 9.92
CA ILE A 258 -9.54 11.43 9.52
C ILE A 258 -9.22 12.59 10.48
N ARG A 259 -9.08 12.30 11.78
CA ARG A 259 -8.90 13.33 12.82
C ARG A 259 -7.47 13.85 12.94
N ASN A 260 -6.48 13.00 12.68
CA ASN A 260 -5.08 13.40 12.80
C ASN A 260 -4.68 14.19 11.57
N GLN A 261 -4.42 15.48 11.77
CA GLN A 261 -3.95 16.35 10.71
C GLN A 261 -2.60 15.88 10.18
N HIS A 262 -2.56 15.48 8.92
CA HIS A 262 -1.30 15.17 8.24
C HIS A 262 -0.53 16.45 7.92
N SER A 263 0.78 16.44 8.18
CA SER A 263 1.67 17.61 8.03
C SER A 263 1.72 18.20 6.61
N TYR A 264 1.33 17.41 5.62
CA TYR A 264 1.10 17.87 4.25
C TYR A 264 0.20 19.12 4.21
N TYR A 265 -0.87 19.12 5.00
CA TYR A 265 -1.87 20.19 5.04
C TYR A 265 -1.52 21.35 5.97
N ASP A 266 -0.39 21.29 6.68
CA ASP A 266 0.07 22.40 7.50
C ASP A 266 0.30 23.63 6.62
N ASP A 267 -0.26 24.75 7.05
CA ASP A 267 -0.25 26.05 6.36
C ASP A 267 -0.86 26.02 4.95
N THR A 268 -1.76 25.08 4.67
CA THR A 268 -2.49 25.03 3.40
C THR A 268 -3.80 25.82 3.45
N SER A 269 -4.10 26.49 2.34
CA SER A 269 -5.38 27.14 2.05
C SER A 269 -6.12 26.37 0.97
N LEU A 270 -7.42 26.59 0.83
CA LEU A 270 -8.22 25.99 -0.23
C LEU A 270 -8.59 27.06 -1.25
N LEU A 271 -8.41 26.72 -2.53
CA LEU A 271 -8.89 27.53 -3.64
C LEU A 271 -10.02 26.78 -4.33
N LEU A 272 -11.14 27.48 -4.56
CA LEU A 272 -12.25 26.98 -5.35
C LEU A 272 -12.19 27.60 -6.73
N PHE A 273 -11.94 26.75 -7.73
CA PHE A 273 -12.00 27.13 -9.13
C PHE A 273 -13.40 26.86 -9.66
N ILE A 274 -14.03 27.88 -10.25
CA ILE A 274 -15.34 27.78 -10.88
C ILE A 274 -15.25 28.36 -12.29
N ASN A 275 -15.61 27.55 -13.28
CA ASN A 275 -15.70 27.96 -14.67
C ASN A 275 -17.17 27.93 -15.12
N LEU A 276 -17.82 29.09 -15.15
CA LEU A 276 -19.25 29.24 -15.45
C LEU A 276 -19.48 29.63 -16.93
N PRO A 277 -20.58 29.19 -17.55
CA PRO A 277 -21.02 29.71 -18.84
C PRO A 277 -21.34 31.22 -18.73
N TYR A 278 -20.82 32.04 -19.63
CA TYR A 278 -21.10 33.47 -19.71
C TYR A 278 -21.15 33.95 -21.16
N GLN A 279 -22.33 34.35 -21.65
CA GLN A 279 -22.51 35.00 -22.96
C GLN A 279 -21.75 34.31 -24.12
N ASN A 280 -21.94 33.00 -24.28
CA ASN A 280 -21.25 32.13 -25.27
C ASN A 280 -19.75 31.88 -25.04
N THR A 281 -19.20 32.38 -23.94
CA THR A 281 -17.84 32.08 -23.45
C THR A 281 -17.90 31.40 -22.10
N ARG A 282 -16.78 30.96 -21.54
CA ARG A 282 -16.71 30.58 -20.13
C ARG A 282 -15.77 31.49 -19.36
N LYS A 283 -16.17 31.89 -18.15
CA LYS A 283 -15.38 32.75 -17.28
C LYS A 283 -14.78 31.96 -16.13
N SER A 284 -13.47 31.82 -16.15
CA SER A 284 -12.68 31.21 -15.09
C SER A 284 -12.57 32.15 -13.89
N ASN A 285 -13.09 31.72 -12.74
CA ASN A 285 -12.99 32.45 -11.48
C ASN A 285 -12.29 31.56 -10.45
N LEU A 286 -11.42 32.16 -9.65
CA LEU A 286 -10.73 31.49 -8.56
C LEU A 286 -11.05 32.22 -7.25
N PHE A 287 -11.46 31.45 -6.25
CA PHE A 287 -11.85 31.98 -4.94
C PHE A 287 -10.97 31.36 -3.86
N SER A 288 -10.38 32.19 -3.01
CA SER A 288 -9.80 31.75 -1.75
C SER A 288 -10.92 31.43 -0.76
N VAL A 289 -10.87 30.23 -0.17
CA VAL A 289 -11.88 29.74 0.76
C VAL A 289 -11.30 29.76 2.17
N SER A 290 -11.81 30.67 3.00
CA SER A 290 -11.50 30.71 4.43
C SER A 290 -12.67 30.18 5.26
N GLY A 291 -12.38 29.37 6.30
CA GLY A 291 -13.38 28.83 7.22
C GLY A 291 -14.07 27.52 6.77
N GLU A 292 -15.18 27.18 7.45
CA GLU A 292 -15.96 25.94 7.22
C GLU A 292 -17.20 26.18 6.35
N ARG A 293 -17.72 27.40 6.34
CA ARG A 293 -18.85 27.84 5.52
C ARG A 293 -18.26 28.76 4.48
N PHE A 294 -18.44 28.51 3.19
CA PHE A 294 -17.98 29.33 2.05
C PHE A 294 -18.54 30.79 2.04
N GLN A 295 -18.93 31.32 3.20
CA GLN A 295 -19.44 32.66 3.45
C GLN A 295 -18.37 33.74 3.28
N ASN A 296 -17.07 33.39 3.44
CA ASN A 296 -15.93 34.29 3.28
C ASN A 296 -15.07 33.88 2.06
N MET A 297 -15.70 33.71 0.90
CA MET A 297 -14.98 33.49 -0.36
C MET A 297 -14.44 34.82 -0.88
N GLU A 298 -13.11 34.91 -1.00
CA GLU A 298 -12.45 36.07 -1.59
C GLU A 298 -12.05 35.74 -3.03
N LYS A 299 -12.54 36.52 -3.99
CA LYS A 299 -12.17 36.33 -5.39
C LYS A 299 -10.72 36.78 -5.61
N LEU A 300 -9.90 35.91 -6.18
CA LEU A 300 -8.53 36.24 -6.58
C LEU A 300 -8.53 36.94 -7.94
N GLU A 301 -7.60 37.88 -8.10
CA GLU A 301 -7.31 38.51 -9.39
C GLU A 301 -6.49 37.55 -10.25
N CYS A 302 -7.16 36.86 -11.18
CA CYS A 302 -6.52 35.95 -12.11
C CYS A 302 -5.67 36.73 -13.15
N PRO A 303 -4.55 36.17 -13.62
CA PRO A 303 -3.73 36.81 -14.65
C PRO A 303 -4.50 36.91 -15.98
N GLU A 304 -4.21 37.97 -16.74
CA GLU A 304 -4.65 38.04 -18.14
C GLU A 304 -3.87 37.00 -18.96
N VAL A 305 -4.60 36.07 -19.54
CA VAL A 305 -4.07 35.03 -20.42
C VAL A 305 -4.56 35.30 -21.83
N GLU A 306 -3.67 35.16 -22.82
CA GLU A 306 -4.04 35.28 -24.24
C GLU A 306 -4.98 34.13 -24.60
N ASP A 307 -6.27 34.45 -24.75
CA ASP A 307 -7.31 33.47 -25.03
C ASP A 307 -7.79 33.60 -26.48
N VAL A 308 -7.44 32.60 -27.29
CA VAL A 308 -7.93 32.47 -28.68
C VAL A 308 -9.29 31.76 -28.69
N TYR A 309 -9.64 31.04 -27.61
CA TYR A 309 -10.82 30.19 -27.54
C TYR A 309 -11.80 30.67 -26.44
N PRO A 310 -13.11 30.57 -26.63
CA PRO A 310 -14.08 31.09 -25.66
C PRO A 310 -14.26 30.17 -24.41
N CYS A 311 -13.23 29.43 -23.97
CA CYS A 311 -13.35 28.39 -22.95
C CYS A 311 -12.74 28.74 -21.58
N GLY A 312 -11.98 29.83 -21.47
CA GLY A 312 -11.25 30.20 -20.27
C GLY A 312 -10.12 29.23 -19.92
N PHE A 313 -9.34 29.54 -18.88
CA PHE A 313 -8.27 28.66 -18.40
C PHE A 313 -8.79 27.59 -17.43
N ARG A 314 -8.09 26.46 -17.36
CA ARG A 314 -8.21 25.40 -16.34
C ARG A 314 -6.93 25.34 -15.51
N ILE A 315 -7.02 24.73 -14.32
CA ILE A 315 -5.87 24.47 -13.45
C ILE A 315 -5.45 23.01 -13.66
N LEU A 316 -4.16 22.79 -13.91
CA LEU A 316 -3.56 21.47 -14.01
C LEU A 316 -3.19 20.97 -12.61
N GLY A 317 -3.82 19.89 -12.17
CA GLY A 317 -3.62 19.32 -10.84
C GLY A 317 -4.55 19.92 -9.77
N SER A 318 -4.83 19.14 -8.73
CA SER A 318 -5.61 19.56 -7.55
C SER A 318 -4.76 20.12 -6.39
N CYS A 319 -3.47 20.37 -6.61
CA CYS A 319 -2.58 21.01 -5.64
C CYS A 319 -1.62 22.00 -6.29
N SER A 320 -1.22 23.03 -5.54
CA SER A 320 -0.12 23.91 -5.95
C SER A 320 1.24 23.26 -5.70
N VAL A 321 2.22 23.58 -6.54
CA VAL A 321 3.60 23.11 -6.40
C VAL A 321 4.44 24.29 -5.91
N ASN A 322 4.86 24.27 -4.64
CA ASN A 322 5.63 25.35 -4.01
C ASN A 322 4.99 26.74 -4.27
N GLY A 323 3.71 26.91 -3.98
CA GLY A 323 2.96 28.15 -4.21
C GLY A 323 2.65 28.48 -5.68
N THR A 324 3.03 27.63 -6.63
CA THR A 324 2.79 27.85 -8.07
C THR A 324 1.65 26.98 -8.58
N LEU A 325 0.75 27.57 -9.34
CA LEU A 325 -0.34 26.93 -10.07
C LEU A 325 0.03 26.84 -11.56
N CYS A 326 -0.29 25.71 -12.18
CA CYS A 326 -0.14 25.54 -13.63
C CYS A 326 -1.50 25.74 -14.29
N LEU A 327 -1.65 26.80 -15.07
CA LEU A 327 -2.86 27.15 -15.80
C LEU A 327 -2.69 26.78 -17.28
N TYR A 328 -3.73 26.26 -17.91
CA TYR A 328 -3.73 25.98 -19.35
C TYR A 328 -5.09 26.31 -19.94
N ILE A 329 -5.11 26.62 -21.23
CA ILE A 329 -6.36 26.85 -21.96
C ILE A 329 -6.66 25.57 -22.74
N PRO A 330 -7.85 24.96 -22.59
CA PRO A 330 -8.26 23.83 -23.43
C PRO A 330 -8.12 24.18 -24.92
N TYR A 331 -7.53 23.30 -25.72
CA TYR A 331 -7.20 23.52 -27.14
C TYR A 331 -6.17 24.64 -27.39
N GLY A 332 -5.70 25.33 -26.34
CA GLY A 332 -4.65 26.33 -26.41
C GLY A 332 -3.26 25.72 -26.51
N ARG A 333 -2.31 26.50 -27.04
CA ARG A 333 -0.91 26.10 -27.21
C ARG A 333 -0.02 26.43 -26.01
N PHE A 334 -0.46 27.37 -25.19
CA PHE A 334 0.31 27.93 -24.09
C PHE A 334 -0.08 27.34 -22.73
N VAL A 335 0.91 27.28 -21.85
CA VAL A 335 0.76 26.93 -20.44
C VAL A 335 1.40 28.03 -19.62
N TYR A 336 0.77 28.35 -18.50
CA TYR A 336 1.15 29.46 -17.64
C TYR A 336 1.44 28.93 -16.24
N LEU A 337 2.62 29.23 -15.71
CA LEU A 337 2.97 28.97 -14.31
C LEU A 337 2.77 30.26 -13.54
N TRP A 338 1.77 30.29 -12.67
CA TRP A 338 1.36 31.48 -11.93
C TRP A 338 1.46 31.25 -10.43
N ASN A 339 2.12 32.18 -9.73
CA ASN A 339 2.16 32.18 -8.27
C ASN A 339 1.22 33.29 -7.75
N PRO A 340 0.07 32.96 -7.14
CA PRO A 340 -0.92 33.94 -6.68
C PRO A 340 -0.39 34.92 -5.62
N ASP A 341 0.55 34.50 -4.76
CA ASP A 341 1.08 35.35 -3.68
C ASP A 341 2.04 36.43 -4.18
N THR A 342 2.87 36.08 -5.18
CA THR A 342 3.88 36.99 -5.75
C THR A 342 3.41 37.67 -7.03
N ASN A 343 2.27 37.21 -7.57
CA ASN A 343 1.75 37.55 -8.89
C ASN A 343 2.75 37.33 -10.04
N GLN A 344 3.75 36.45 -9.84
CA GLN A 344 4.69 36.08 -10.90
C GLN A 344 4.00 35.13 -11.89
N LEU A 345 4.14 35.43 -13.18
CA LEU A 345 3.60 34.65 -14.28
C LEU A 345 4.72 34.28 -15.25
N ASN A 346 4.95 32.98 -15.44
CA ASN A 346 5.88 32.45 -16.43
C ASN A 346 5.11 31.73 -17.53
N VAL A 347 5.34 32.10 -18.79
CA VAL A 347 4.72 31.46 -19.95
C VAL A 347 5.66 30.37 -20.48
N ILE A 348 5.16 29.14 -20.59
CA ILE A 348 5.90 28.04 -21.19
C ILE A 348 5.85 28.21 -22.72
N PRO A 349 7.01 28.22 -23.42
CA PRO A 349 7.04 28.35 -24.87
C PRO A 349 6.40 27.13 -25.54
N PRO A 350 5.85 27.27 -26.76
CA PRO A 350 5.34 26.13 -27.51
C PRO A 350 6.48 25.15 -27.86
N SER A 351 6.16 23.85 -27.88
CA SER A 351 7.12 22.83 -28.32
C SER A 351 7.43 23.00 -29.81
N PRO A 352 8.67 22.70 -30.27
CA PRO A 352 9.00 22.60 -31.70
C PRO A 352 8.05 21.69 -32.47
N VAL A 353 7.49 20.68 -31.79
CA VAL A 353 6.52 19.73 -32.33
C VAL A 353 5.16 20.38 -32.65
N GLN A 354 4.89 21.62 -32.25
CA GLN A 354 3.66 22.34 -32.59
C GLN A 354 3.74 23.12 -33.92
N SER A 355 4.81 22.95 -34.69
CA SER A 355 5.08 23.69 -35.94
C SER A 355 4.66 22.96 -37.23
N PHE A 356 3.75 21.99 -37.16
CA PHE A 356 3.32 21.19 -38.32
C PHE A 356 2.46 21.97 -39.33
N PRO A 357 2.36 21.48 -40.59
CA PRO A 357 1.53 22.06 -41.64
C PRO A 357 0.03 22.07 -41.28
N ASP A 358 -0.74 22.98 -41.89
CA ASP A 358 -2.20 23.17 -41.66
C ASP A 358 -3.06 21.91 -41.91
N SER A 359 -2.51 20.87 -42.55
CA SER A 359 -3.19 19.60 -42.85
C SER A 359 -3.24 18.61 -41.68
N VAL A 360 -2.62 18.93 -40.54
CA VAL A 360 -2.56 18.07 -39.35
C VAL A 360 -3.06 18.83 -38.12
N ASP A 361 -4.08 18.31 -37.47
CA ASP A 361 -4.58 18.84 -36.20
C ASP A 361 -3.84 18.21 -35.02
N LEU A 362 -3.65 18.99 -33.94
CA LEU A 362 -2.97 18.56 -32.72
C LEU A 362 -3.91 18.58 -31.53
N LEU A 363 -3.98 17.48 -30.78
CA LEU A 363 -4.59 17.43 -29.46
C LEU A 363 -3.49 17.38 -28.39
N ILE A 364 -3.48 18.35 -27.48
CA ILE A 364 -2.53 18.42 -26.37
C ILE A 364 -3.26 18.07 -25.09
N ILE A 365 -2.79 17.04 -24.41
CA ILE A 365 -3.34 16.57 -23.13
C ILE A 365 -2.27 16.72 -22.04
N PHE A 366 -2.49 17.67 -21.14
CA PHE A 366 -1.61 17.91 -20.00
C PHE A 366 -1.89 16.91 -18.89
N HIS A 367 -0.87 16.17 -18.46
CA HIS A 367 -1.03 15.08 -17.50
C HIS A 367 -0.53 15.46 -16.10
N GLY A 368 0.49 16.31 -15.99
CA GLY A 368 1.03 16.68 -14.69
C GLY A 368 1.94 17.90 -14.70
N PHE A 369 1.97 18.58 -13.56
CA PHE A 369 2.91 19.64 -13.22
C PHE A 369 3.49 19.33 -11.84
N GLY A 370 4.79 19.48 -11.67
CA GLY A 370 5.45 19.19 -10.40
C GLY A 370 6.87 19.72 -10.31
N TYR A 371 7.52 19.41 -9.20
CA TYR A 371 8.87 19.88 -8.87
C TYR A 371 9.81 18.70 -8.65
N ASP A 372 10.87 18.63 -9.46
CA ASP A 372 11.99 17.70 -9.33
C ASP A 372 12.97 18.29 -8.31
N CYS A 373 12.93 17.78 -7.08
CA CYS A 373 13.78 18.24 -6.00
C CYS A 373 15.26 17.84 -6.17
N VAL A 374 15.56 16.81 -6.97
CA VAL A 374 16.93 16.36 -7.25
C VAL A 374 17.62 17.34 -8.19
N ARG A 375 16.89 17.85 -9.18
CA ARG A 375 17.41 18.79 -10.18
C ARG A 375 17.01 20.24 -9.93
N ASP A 376 16.26 20.53 -8.86
CA ASP A 376 15.76 21.86 -8.54
C ASP A 376 15.08 22.49 -9.77
N ASP A 377 14.05 21.81 -10.26
CA ASP A 377 13.42 22.13 -11.55
C ASP A 377 11.92 21.88 -11.52
N TYR A 378 11.18 22.81 -12.12
CA TYR A 378 9.74 22.65 -12.34
C TYR A 378 9.51 22.02 -13.69
N LYS A 379 8.67 21.00 -13.72
CA LYS A 379 8.42 20.21 -14.92
C LYS A 379 6.94 20.07 -15.22
N VAL A 380 6.62 20.07 -16.52
CA VAL A 380 5.26 19.81 -17.03
C VAL A 380 5.34 18.64 -17.99
N ILE A 381 4.52 17.61 -17.76
CA ILE A 381 4.39 16.46 -18.65
C ILE A 381 3.05 16.50 -19.40
N ARG A 382 3.12 16.21 -20.69
CA ARG A 382 1.97 16.17 -21.59
C ARG A 382 2.11 15.10 -22.67
N ARG A 383 0.98 14.73 -23.25
CA ARG A 383 0.87 13.93 -24.47
C ARG A 383 0.41 14.83 -25.61
N VAL A 384 0.97 14.62 -26.79
CA VAL A 384 0.58 15.30 -28.03
C VAL A 384 0.16 14.23 -29.03
N CYS A 385 -1.09 14.31 -29.52
CA CYS A 385 -1.64 13.38 -30.51
C CYS A 385 -1.87 14.13 -31.83
N PHE A 386 -1.55 13.48 -32.96
CA PHE A 386 -1.71 14.05 -34.30
C PHE A 386 -2.85 13.39 -35.06
N PHE A 387 -3.65 14.19 -35.77
CA PHE A 387 -4.80 13.73 -36.55
C PHE A 387 -4.79 14.36 -37.95
N TYR A 388 -5.29 13.64 -38.95
CA TYR A 388 -5.50 14.19 -40.29
C TYR A 388 -6.73 15.09 -40.33
N ASN A 389 -6.60 16.20 -41.05
CA ASN A 389 -7.64 17.21 -41.21
C ASN A 389 -8.58 16.86 -42.37
N ASP A 390 -9.21 15.68 -42.39
CA ASP A 390 -10.17 15.30 -43.44
C ASP A 390 -11.62 15.49 -42.98
N LEU A 391 -12.14 16.71 -43.18
CA LEU A 391 -13.53 17.12 -42.94
C LEU A 391 -14.56 16.46 -43.91
N ALA A 392 -14.19 15.43 -44.68
CA ALA A 392 -14.97 14.93 -45.82
C ALA A 392 -15.50 13.48 -45.71
N GLU A 393 -15.08 12.68 -44.73
CA GLU A 393 -15.56 11.29 -44.56
C GLU A 393 -16.08 11.01 -43.13
N MET A 394 -16.71 11.99 -42.48
CA MET A 394 -17.49 11.75 -41.26
C MET A 394 -18.86 11.13 -41.59
N ASP A 395 -18.85 9.90 -42.11
CA ASP A 395 -20.03 9.03 -42.14
C ASP A 395 -19.73 7.76 -41.32
N TYR A 396 -20.33 7.70 -40.12
CA TYR A 396 -20.72 6.49 -39.40
C TYR A 396 -19.66 5.41 -39.11
N PHE A 397 -18.52 5.76 -38.51
CA PHE A 397 -17.81 4.82 -37.64
C PHE A 397 -17.80 5.37 -36.21
N ASP A 398 -18.14 4.50 -35.26
CA ASP A 398 -18.24 4.75 -33.81
C ASP A 398 -16.88 5.07 -33.16
N ASP A 399 -15.80 4.92 -33.92
CA ASP A 399 -14.42 5.17 -33.51
C ASP A 399 -13.96 6.50 -34.14
N GLY A 400 -13.62 7.49 -33.29
CA GLY A 400 -13.22 8.83 -33.68
C GLY A 400 -11.96 8.92 -34.57
N PRO A 401 -11.43 10.13 -34.84
CA PRO A 401 -10.32 10.31 -35.77
C PRO A 401 -9.10 9.46 -35.37
N LEU A 402 -8.55 8.71 -36.32
CA LEU A 402 -7.38 7.84 -36.12
C LEU A 402 -6.14 8.68 -35.78
N CYS A 403 -5.61 8.48 -34.57
CA CYS A 403 -4.35 9.09 -34.13
C CYS A 403 -3.18 8.53 -34.95
N ILE A 404 -2.41 9.40 -35.61
CA ILE A 404 -1.31 9.02 -36.50
C ILE A 404 -0.07 8.64 -35.72
N GLU A 405 0.27 9.49 -34.75
CA GLU A 405 1.42 9.37 -33.87
C GLU A 405 1.02 10.00 -32.53
N ASP A 406 1.59 9.49 -31.44
CA ASP A 406 1.49 10.10 -30.14
C ASP A 406 2.88 10.27 -29.52
N ILE A 407 3.10 11.44 -28.93
CA ILE A 407 4.40 11.77 -28.34
C ILE A 407 4.17 12.24 -26.92
N TRP A 408 4.95 11.69 -26.00
CA TRP A 408 5.09 12.21 -24.66
C TRP A 408 6.22 13.24 -24.61
N GLU A 409 5.91 14.42 -24.10
CA GLU A 409 6.86 15.51 -23.93
C GLU A 409 6.86 16.00 -22.49
N MET A 410 8.06 16.38 -22.04
CA MET A 410 8.26 17.01 -20.75
C MET A 410 9.00 18.33 -20.95
N TYR A 411 8.45 19.40 -20.39
CA TYR A 411 9.10 20.69 -20.31
C TYR A 411 9.90 20.80 -19.01
N SER A 412 11.10 21.38 -19.10
CA SER A 412 11.91 21.81 -17.96
C SER A 412 11.93 23.34 -17.91
N LEU A 413 11.53 23.91 -16.76
CA LEU A 413 11.59 25.36 -16.56
C LEU A 413 13.03 25.84 -16.45
N ARG A 414 13.89 25.08 -15.77
CA ARG A 414 15.31 25.40 -15.58
C ARG A 414 16.07 25.49 -16.90
N TYR A 415 15.81 24.57 -17.83
CA TYR A 415 16.44 24.56 -19.14
C TYR A 415 15.65 25.30 -20.21
N ASN A 416 14.42 25.74 -19.90
CA ASN A 416 13.49 26.38 -20.83
C ASN A 416 13.34 25.60 -22.15
N SER A 417 13.16 24.27 -22.04
CA SER A 417 13.20 23.38 -23.19
C SER A 417 12.23 22.20 -23.04
N TRP A 418 11.65 21.80 -24.17
CA TRP A 418 10.90 20.55 -24.29
C TRP A 418 11.82 19.39 -24.62
N LYS A 419 11.54 18.23 -24.03
CA LYS A 419 12.23 16.97 -24.27
C LYS A 419 11.17 15.88 -24.53
N LYS A 420 11.41 15.01 -25.52
CA LYS A 420 10.61 13.80 -25.71
C LYS A 420 10.90 12.80 -24.59
N VAL A 421 9.86 12.24 -23.99
CA VAL A 421 9.95 11.19 -22.98
C VAL A 421 9.80 9.85 -23.68
N GLN A 422 10.74 8.93 -23.44
CA GLN A 422 10.64 7.59 -23.99
C GLN A 422 9.60 6.79 -23.22
N VAL A 423 8.74 6.11 -23.96
CA VAL A 423 7.64 5.31 -23.43
C VAL A 423 7.66 3.96 -24.13
N ASP A 424 7.89 2.90 -23.37
CA ASP A 424 8.07 1.54 -23.91
C ASP A 424 6.77 0.70 -23.92
N PHE A 425 5.66 1.29 -23.46
CA PHE A 425 4.36 0.63 -23.34
C PHE A 425 3.23 1.66 -23.43
N GLU A 426 2.01 1.21 -23.70
CA GLU A 426 0.86 2.11 -23.77
C GLU A 426 0.49 2.67 -22.38
N VAL A 427 0.57 3.99 -22.23
CA VAL A 427 0.30 4.67 -20.96
C VAL A 427 -1.19 5.03 -20.89
N PRO A 428 -1.93 4.53 -19.86
CA PRO A 428 -3.34 4.89 -19.67
C PRO A 428 -3.54 6.40 -19.57
N LEU A 429 -4.55 6.89 -20.28
CA LEU A 429 -4.74 8.32 -20.55
C LEU A 429 -5.57 8.99 -19.49
N LEU A 430 -5.14 10.18 -19.07
CA LEU A 430 -5.91 11.03 -18.16
C LEU A 430 -7.33 11.21 -18.71
N SER A 431 -8.32 10.90 -17.88
CA SER A 431 -9.71 11.22 -18.20
C SER A 431 -9.86 12.75 -18.32
N GLN A 432 -10.64 13.24 -19.28
CA GLN A 432 -10.79 14.69 -19.47
C GLN A 432 -11.60 15.38 -18.36
N GLU A 433 -11.98 14.64 -17.31
CA GLU A 433 -12.60 15.19 -16.11
C GLU A 433 -11.60 16.07 -15.33
N VAL A 434 -12.12 17.13 -14.71
CA VAL A 434 -11.29 18.15 -14.06
C VAL A 434 -10.88 17.67 -12.66
N GLY A 435 -9.60 17.77 -12.33
CA GLY A 435 -9.11 17.55 -10.96
C GLY A 435 -8.65 16.13 -10.64
N GLU A 436 -8.61 15.23 -11.61
CA GLU A 436 -8.20 13.82 -11.42
C GLU A 436 -6.68 13.60 -11.40
N ASN A 437 -5.90 14.67 -11.36
CA ASN A 437 -4.46 14.62 -11.23
C ASN A 437 -3.94 15.49 -10.09
N PHE A 438 -2.76 15.14 -9.58
CA PHE A 438 -2.05 15.95 -8.58
C PHE A 438 -0.57 15.60 -8.53
N PHE A 439 0.20 16.49 -7.92
CA PHE A 439 1.59 16.27 -7.57
C PHE A 439 1.69 15.85 -6.09
N PHE A 440 2.38 14.74 -5.85
CA PHE A 440 2.64 14.25 -4.49
C PHE A 440 3.94 13.45 -4.47
N GLU A 441 4.74 13.61 -3.40
CA GLU A 441 6.00 12.87 -3.19
C GLU A 441 6.96 12.83 -4.41
N GLY A 442 7.07 13.93 -5.17
CA GLY A 442 7.98 14.02 -6.31
C GLY A 442 7.44 13.41 -7.61
N MET A 443 6.19 12.93 -7.62
CA MET A 443 5.54 12.31 -8.76
C MET A 443 4.27 13.05 -9.17
N CYS A 444 3.95 13.01 -10.46
CA CYS A 444 2.65 13.40 -10.97
C CYS A 444 1.76 12.16 -11.05
N HIS A 445 0.59 12.22 -10.44
CA HIS A 445 -0.38 11.13 -10.41
C HIS A 445 -1.63 11.52 -11.19
N TRP A 446 -2.18 10.59 -11.96
CA TRP A 446 -3.48 10.75 -12.60
C TRP A 446 -4.22 9.42 -12.70
N LEU A 447 -5.55 9.50 -12.82
CA LEU A 447 -6.37 8.37 -13.20
C LEU A 447 -6.36 8.22 -14.72
N GLY A 448 -5.87 7.08 -15.19
CA GLY A 448 -5.71 6.75 -16.59
C GLY A 448 -6.65 5.63 -17.04
N TYR A 449 -7.15 5.70 -18.26
CA TYR A 449 -7.99 4.70 -18.91
C TYR A 449 -7.32 4.21 -20.19
N GLY A 450 -7.37 2.90 -20.45
CA GLY A 450 -6.96 2.30 -21.72
C GLY A 450 -8.17 2.02 -22.62
N ASP A 451 -8.04 1.06 -23.54
CA ASP A 451 -9.10 0.62 -24.47
C ASP A 451 -10.23 -0.20 -23.80
N GLY A 452 -10.41 -0.09 -22.49
CA GLY A 452 -11.38 -0.86 -21.71
C GLY A 452 -11.88 -0.14 -20.46
N PRO A 453 -12.80 -0.76 -19.71
CA PRO A 453 -13.39 -0.16 -18.50
C PRO A 453 -12.42 -0.12 -17.30
N ASP A 454 -11.25 -0.72 -17.47
CA ASP A 454 -10.21 -0.78 -16.46
C ASP A 454 -9.54 0.57 -16.31
N ALA A 455 -9.53 1.06 -15.07
CA ALA A 455 -8.81 2.27 -14.70
C ALA A 455 -7.47 1.91 -14.06
N HIS A 456 -6.49 2.78 -14.25
CA HIS A 456 -5.17 2.65 -13.69
C HIS A 456 -4.78 3.97 -13.02
N LEU A 457 -4.20 3.91 -11.83
CA LEU A 457 -3.42 5.01 -11.32
C LEU A 457 -2.08 5.03 -12.06
N VAL A 458 -1.83 6.08 -12.82
CA VAL A 458 -0.54 6.32 -13.46
C VAL A 458 0.23 7.31 -12.61
N SER A 459 1.47 6.96 -12.27
CA SER A 459 2.39 7.78 -11.50
C SER A 459 3.65 8.00 -12.33
N PHE A 460 3.98 9.26 -12.61
CA PHE A 460 5.19 9.63 -13.33
C PHE A 460 6.19 10.24 -12.37
N ASP A 461 7.34 9.59 -12.20
CA ASP A 461 8.45 10.09 -11.41
C ASP A 461 9.20 11.17 -12.20
N LEU A 462 9.13 12.42 -11.73
CA LEU A 462 9.77 13.54 -12.42
C LEU A 462 11.30 13.49 -12.39
N SER A 463 11.88 12.80 -11.40
CA SER A 463 13.33 12.72 -11.20
C SER A 463 13.92 11.58 -12.04
N ASN A 464 13.27 10.42 -12.02
CA ASN A 464 13.73 9.26 -12.77
C ASN A 464 13.17 9.21 -14.19
N GLU A 465 12.15 10.01 -14.49
CA GLU A 465 11.43 10.06 -15.78
C GLU A 465 10.80 8.71 -16.15
N VAL A 466 10.26 8.01 -15.13
CA VAL A 466 9.69 6.66 -15.26
C VAL A 466 8.19 6.68 -14.96
N PHE A 467 7.43 5.98 -15.79
CA PHE A 467 6.02 5.71 -15.57
C PHE A 467 5.83 4.45 -14.71
N ILE A 468 4.94 4.54 -13.73
CA ILE A 468 4.50 3.42 -12.90
C ILE A 468 2.98 3.35 -13.00
N THR A 469 2.47 2.25 -13.54
CA THR A 469 1.04 1.98 -13.64
C THR A 469 0.59 1.04 -12.53
N THR A 470 -0.46 1.41 -11.81
CA THR A 470 -1.05 0.60 -10.75
C THR A 470 -2.52 0.38 -11.08
N PHE A 471 -2.97 -0.87 -11.12
CA PHE A 471 -4.38 -1.18 -11.40
C PHE A 471 -5.29 -0.55 -10.34
N ALA A 472 -6.37 0.12 -10.76
CA ALA A 472 -7.34 0.73 -9.86
C ALA A 472 -8.44 -0.30 -9.51
N PRO A 473 -8.76 -0.51 -8.22
CA PRO A 473 -9.71 -1.55 -7.81
C PRO A 473 -11.15 -1.21 -8.22
N LEU A 474 -11.96 -2.25 -8.43
CA LEU A 474 -13.41 -2.15 -8.47
C LEU A 474 -13.97 -2.67 -7.14
N ASP A 475 -14.08 -1.77 -6.15
CA ASP A 475 -14.53 -2.10 -4.80
C ASP A 475 -16.06 -2.21 -4.63
N ILE A 476 -16.78 -1.99 -5.73
CA ILE A 476 -18.23 -2.04 -5.82
C ILE A 476 -18.67 -3.51 -5.91
N PRO A 477 -19.57 -3.99 -5.03
CA PRO A 477 -20.04 -5.36 -5.05
C PRO A 477 -21.00 -5.59 -6.23
N THR A 478 -20.44 -6.02 -7.36
CA THR A 478 -21.16 -6.17 -8.64
C THR A 478 -22.28 -7.22 -8.58
N GLU A 479 -22.13 -8.23 -7.73
CA GLU A 479 -23.07 -9.34 -7.53
C GLU A 479 -24.47 -8.91 -7.04
N ILE A 480 -24.58 -7.70 -6.48
CA ILE A 480 -25.83 -7.17 -5.94
C ILE A 480 -26.71 -6.54 -7.04
N TYR A 481 -26.18 -6.36 -8.26
CA TYR A 481 -26.84 -5.64 -9.33
C TYR A 481 -27.16 -6.56 -10.52
N ASP A 482 -28.45 -6.78 -10.78
CA ASP A 482 -28.94 -7.65 -11.86
C ASP A 482 -28.46 -7.21 -13.26
N ASN A 483 -28.22 -5.91 -13.47
CA ASN A 483 -27.72 -5.31 -14.71
C ASN A 483 -26.59 -4.31 -14.40
N PHE A 484 -25.48 -4.78 -13.85
CA PHE A 484 -24.32 -3.94 -13.58
C PHE A 484 -23.68 -3.41 -14.88
N ASP A 485 -23.55 -2.09 -15.02
CA ASP A 485 -22.89 -1.44 -16.16
C ASP A 485 -21.65 -0.67 -15.72
N MET A 486 -20.47 -1.08 -16.22
CA MET A 486 -19.20 -0.42 -15.91
C MET A 486 -19.18 1.06 -16.32
N ASN A 487 -19.96 1.47 -17.32
CA ASN A 487 -20.02 2.87 -17.76
C ASN A 487 -20.68 3.80 -16.72
N LEU A 488 -21.44 3.22 -15.79
CA LEU A 488 -22.08 3.95 -14.69
C LEU A 488 -21.20 4.00 -13.43
N VAL A 489 -19.99 3.41 -13.48
CA VAL A 489 -18.99 3.52 -12.42
C VAL A 489 -18.20 4.80 -12.60
N LYS A 490 -18.38 5.72 -11.68
CA LYS A 490 -17.53 6.92 -11.59
C LYS A 490 -16.39 6.66 -10.62
N ARG A 491 -15.21 7.16 -10.97
CA ARG A 491 -14.00 7.08 -10.15
C ARG A 491 -13.44 8.49 -10.02
N HIS A 492 -12.81 8.78 -8.89
CA HIS A 492 -12.18 10.08 -8.65
C HIS A 492 -10.93 9.87 -7.82
N LEU A 493 -9.80 10.39 -8.30
CA LEU A 493 -8.52 10.34 -7.60
C LEU A 493 -8.36 11.55 -6.67
N LEU A 494 -7.97 11.34 -5.42
CA LEU A 494 -7.81 12.42 -4.45
C LEU A 494 -6.71 12.10 -3.43
N LEU A 495 -6.18 13.15 -2.78
CA LEU A 495 -5.31 12.98 -1.63
C LEU A 495 -6.17 13.05 -0.36
N LEU A 496 -6.22 11.94 0.40
CA LEU A 496 -6.94 11.85 1.66
C LEU A 496 -5.96 11.65 2.81
N ASN A 497 -5.88 12.64 3.69
CA ASN A 497 -4.96 12.67 4.83
C ASN A 497 -3.51 12.23 4.50
N GLY A 498 -2.95 12.74 3.39
CA GLY A 498 -1.59 12.41 2.96
C GLY A 498 -1.42 11.04 2.31
N SER A 499 -2.51 10.32 2.03
CA SER A 499 -2.50 9.08 1.26
C SER A 499 -3.20 9.27 -0.08
N ILE A 500 -2.67 8.64 -1.14
CA ILE A 500 -3.35 8.56 -2.43
C ILE A 500 -4.60 7.70 -2.25
N ALA A 501 -5.76 8.26 -2.54
CA ALA A 501 -7.06 7.63 -2.39
C ALA A 501 -7.82 7.62 -3.71
N LEU A 502 -8.52 6.52 -3.95
CA LEU A 502 -9.46 6.35 -5.05
C LEU A 502 -10.85 6.27 -4.46
N MET A 503 -11.72 7.19 -4.85
CA MET A 503 -13.14 7.12 -4.56
C MET A 503 -13.87 6.57 -5.78
N SER A 504 -14.74 5.60 -5.58
CA SER A 504 -15.57 5.02 -6.63
C SER A 504 -17.03 5.02 -6.21
N ASN A 505 -17.94 5.22 -7.14
CA ASN A 505 -19.38 5.08 -6.91
C ASN A 505 -20.10 4.53 -8.13
N TYR A 506 -21.14 3.73 -7.88
CA TYR A 506 -22.09 3.35 -8.91
C TYR A 506 -23.20 4.40 -8.96
N ALA A 507 -23.39 5.05 -10.10
CA ALA A 507 -24.32 6.18 -10.23
C ALA A 507 -25.75 5.86 -9.77
N CYS A 508 -26.17 4.60 -9.86
CA CYS A 508 -27.52 4.17 -9.46
C CYS A 508 -27.73 4.05 -7.95
N THR A 509 -26.67 3.89 -7.14
CA THR A 509 -26.82 3.67 -5.69
C THR A 509 -26.44 4.86 -4.83
N ASN A 510 -25.76 5.87 -5.38
CA ASN A 510 -25.18 6.97 -4.59
C ASN A 510 -24.38 6.49 -3.36
N THR A 511 -23.83 5.28 -3.44
CA THR A 511 -22.95 4.69 -2.40
C THR A 511 -21.51 4.83 -2.87
N PHE A 512 -20.66 5.33 -1.99
CA PHE A 512 -19.28 5.67 -2.28
C PHE A 512 -18.34 4.73 -1.53
N TYR A 513 -17.28 4.34 -2.23
CA TYR A 513 -16.24 3.44 -1.75
C TYR A 513 -14.92 4.19 -1.86
N ILE A 514 -14.18 4.31 -0.76
CA ILE A 514 -12.85 4.94 -0.75
C ILE A 514 -11.81 3.90 -0.41
N SER A 515 -10.83 3.75 -1.29
CA SER A 515 -9.69 2.88 -1.14
C SER A 515 -8.40 3.69 -1.13
N ILE A 516 -7.50 3.36 -0.21
CA ILE A 516 -6.19 4.02 -0.09
C ILE A 516 -5.09 3.13 -0.68
N LEU A 517 -4.13 3.76 -1.32
CA LEU A 517 -2.97 3.10 -1.89
C LEU A 517 -1.93 2.80 -0.81
N VAL A 518 -1.43 1.56 -0.75
CA VAL A 518 -0.33 1.17 0.14
C VAL A 518 1.04 1.35 -0.54
N GLU A 519 1.14 0.91 -1.78
CA GLU A 519 2.39 0.84 -2.55
C GLU A 519 2.16 0.96 -4.06
N LEU A 520 3.01 1.71 -4.76
CA LEU A 520 2.90 1.90 -6.20
C LEU A 520 3.35 0.66 -6.98
N GLY A 521 2.70 0.40 -8.11
CA GLY A 521 3.13 -0.60 -9.10
C GLY A 521 2.86 -2.07 -8.74
N LYS A 522 2.12 -2.34 -7.65
CA LYS A 522 1.76 -3.71 -7.24
C LYS A 522 0.28 -4.01 -7.47
N LYS A 523 -0.04 -5.27 -7.79
CA LYS A 523 -1.40 -5.71 -8.18
C LYS A 523 -2.43 -5.64 -7.04
N GLU A 524 -2.02 -5.97 -5.82
CA GLU A 524 -2.91 -6.03 -4.63
C GLU A 524 -2.51 -5.00 -3.58
N THR A 525 -2.55 -3.73 -3.96
CA THR A 525 -1.99 -2.63 -3.16
C THR A 525 -3.03 -1.67 -2.60
N TRP A 526 -4.26 -1.73 -3.10
CA TRP A 526 -5.34 -0.88 -2.64
C TRP A 526 -6.06 -1.53 -1.46
N ASN A 527 -6.42 -0.72 -0.47
CA ASN A 527 -7.22 -1.18 0.65
C ASN A 527 -8.44 -0.29 0.82
N LYS A 528 -9.63 -0.91 0.73
CA LYS A 528 -10.90 -0.27 1.01
C LYS A 528 -10.97 0.17 2.46
N LEU A 529 -11.07 1.48 2.65
CA LEU A 529 -11.09 2.08 3.97
C LEU A 529 -12.48 2.58 4.34
N PHE A 530 -13.20 3.26 3.46
CA PHE A 530 -14.53 3.80 3.76
C PHE A 530 -15.61 3.28 2.81
N VAL A 531 -16.81 3.08 3.34
CA VAL A 531 -18.03 2.89 2.58
C VAL A 531 -19.10 3.76 3.22
N PHE A 532 -19.74 4.62 2.44
CA PHE A 532 -20.78 5.50 2.94
C PHE A 532 -21.83 5.80 1.87
N GLY A 533 -23.00 6.24 2.33
CA GLY A 533 -24.19 6.37 1.50
C GLY A 533 -25.20 5.25 1.74
N PRO A 534 -26.30 5.20 0.96
CA PRO A 534 -26.62 6.07 -0.15
C PRO A 534 -26.81 7.54 0.30
N ILE A 535 -26.11 8.49 -0.33
CA ILE A 535 -26.33 9.92 -0.03
C ILE A 535 -27.40 10.46 -0.99
N PRO A 536 -28.53 11.00 -0.48
CA PRO A 536 -29.52 11.64 -1.33
C PRO A 536 -28.98 12.93 -1.95
N ASP A 537 -29.45 13.22 -3.16
CA ASP A 537 -29.24 14.49 -3.87
C ASP A 537 -27.79 14.84 -4.25
N ILE A 538 -26.85 13.90 -4.27
CA ILE A 538 -25.45 14.11 -4.73
C ILE A 538 -25.24 13.58 -6.14
N ALA A 539 -24.58 14.38 -6.99
CA ALA A 539 -24.32 14.06 -8.39
C ALA A 539 -22.85 13.73 -8.70
N PHE A 540 -21.90 14.53 -8.17
CA PHE A 540 -20.47 14.41 -8.48
C PHE A 540 -19.59 14.81 -7.29
N SER A 541 -18.48 14.12 -7.09
CA SER A 541 -17.43 14.55 -6.16
C SER A 541 -16.48 15.53 -6.84
N ILE A 542 -16.06 16.57 -6.10
CA ILE A 542 -15.18 17.62 -6.62
C ILE A 542 -13.77 17.55 -6.00
N GLY A 543 -13.66 17.11 -4.75
CA GLY A 543 -12.38 17.03 -4.06
C GLY A 543 -12.55 16.82 -2.56
N ALA A 544 -11.43 16.70 -1.85
CA ALA A 544 -11.42 16.49 -0.41
C ALA A 544 -10.54 17.52 0.32
N ARG A 545 -10.88 17.75 1.58
CA ARG A 545 -10.13 18.56 2.54
C ARG A 545 -9.46 17.66 3.58
N ASN A 546 -8.46 18.21 4.27
CA ASN A 546 -7.61 17.57 5.28
C ASN A 546 -8.33 16.81 6.42
N LEU A 547 -9.59 17.12 6.73
CA LEU A 547 -10.34 16.52 7.85
C LEU A 547 -11.43 15.53 7.41
N GLY A 548 -11.25 14.88 6.26
CA GLY A 548 -12.24 13.92 5.74
C GLY A 548 -13.55 14.57 5.31
N ASN A 549 -13.54 15.88 5.06
CA ASN A 549 -14.64 16.55 4.41
C ASN A 549 -14.48 16.41 2.90
N ILE A 550 -15.48 15.85 2.25
CA ILE A 550 -15.52 15.67 0.79
C ILE A 550 -16.53 16.66 0.21
N LEU A 551 -16.08 17.41 -0.79
CA LEU A 551 -16.91 18.38 -1.49
C LEU A 551 -17.65 17.68 -2.62
N PHE A 552 -18.96 17.83 -2.61
CA PHE A 552 -19.85 17.29 -3.62
C PHE A 552 -20.66 18.40 -4.28
N GLN A 553 -21.04 18.16 -5.53
CA GLN A 553 -22.09 18.89 -6.22
C GLN A 553 -23.40 18.11 -6.11
N THR A 554 -24.48 18.80 -5.74
CA THR A 554 -25.82 18.22 -5.73
C THR A 554 -26.46 18.25 -7.12
N TYR A 555 -27.54 17.47 -7.33
CA TYR A 555 -28.32 17.56 -8.57
C TYR A 555 -28.94 18.95 -8.79
N ASP A 556 -29.16 19.70 -7.70
CA ASP A 556 -29.63 21.09 -7.72
C ASP A 556 -28.49 22.10 -7.96
N SER A 557 -27.34 21.65 -8.48
CA SER A 557 -26.13 22.46 -8.75
C SER A 557 -25.48 23.13 -7.53
N ASP A 558 -25.89 22.83 -6.29
CA ASP A 558 -25.31 23.42 -5.08
C ASP A 558 -24.08 22.65 -4.61
N LEU A 559 -23.12 23.37 -4.02
CA LEU A 559 -21.98 22.74 -3.36
C LEU A 559 -22.33 22.29 -1.94
N THR A 560 -21.83 21.13 -1.55
CA THR A 560 -22.13 20.53 -0.25
C THR A 560 -20.92 19.82 0.33
N TRP A 561 -20.61 20.06 1.60
CA TRP A 561 -19.65 19.24 2.35
C TRP A 561 -20.31 18.00 2.90
N PHE A 562 -19.63 16.86 2.77
CA PHE A 562 -19.91 15.65 3.52
C PHE A 562 -18.75 15.37 4.47
N ASP A 563 -19.02 15.32 5.77
CA ASP A 563 -18.04 14.97 6.79
C ASP A 563 -18.02 13.44 6.99
N LEU A 564 -16.91 12.79 6.63
CA LEU A 564 -16.73 11.34 6.78
C LEU A 564 -16.80 10.84 8.23
N THR A 565 -16.57 11.71 9.22
CA THR A 565 -16.60 11.35 10.66
C THR A 565 -18.01 11.43 11.22
N THR A 566 -18.73 12.52 10.93
CA THR A 566 -20.06 12.76 11.50
C THR A 566 -21.19 12.30 10.59
N HIS A 567 -20.88 11.97 9.33
CA HIS A 567 -21.83 11.67 8.26
C HIS A 567 -22.85 12.81 8.04
N LYS A 568 -22.47 14.04 8.42
CA LYS A 568 -23.31 15.22 8.25
C LYS A 568 -23.07 15.82 6.88
N ILE A 569 -24.18 16.26 6.29
CA ILE A 569 -24.24 16.97 5.03
C ILE A 569 -24.45 18.44 5.34
N GLN A 570 -23.61 19.30 4.80
CA GLN A 570 -23.69 20.75 4.98
C GLN A 570 -23.71 21.45 3.62
N LYS A 571 -24.88 21.97 3.25
CA LYS A 571 -25.04 22.80 2.04
C LYS A 571 -24.29 24.12 2.19
N LEU A 572 -23.70 24.58 1.09
CA LEU A 572 -22.82 25.75 1.06
C LEU A 572 -23.49 26.97 0.42
N GLY A 573 -24.54 26.78 -0.37
CA GLY A 573 -25.27 27.86 -1.03
C GLY A 573 -24.49 28.47 -2.20
N VAL A 574 -23.65 27.68 -2.87
CA VAL A 574 -22.85 28.08 -4.04
C VAL A 574 -23.36 27.32 -5.25
N GLN A 575 -24.03 28.05 -6.16
CA GLN A 575 -24.67 27.49 -7.34
C GLN A 575 -23.70 27.39 -8.53
N ILE A 576 -23.62 26.20 -9.13
CA ILE A 576 -22.73 25.86 -10.25
C ILE A 576 -23.54 25.28 -11.41
N ASP A 577 -24.49 26.04 -11.93
CA ASP A 577 -25.37 25.61 -13.02
C ASP A 577 -24.57 25.32 -14.31
N GLY A 578 -24.31 24.04 -14.56
CA GLY A 578 -23.57 23.57 -15.75
C GLY A 578 -22.10 24.01 -15.83
N GLY A 579 -21.55 24.57 -14.75
CA GLY A 579 -20.16 25.01 -14.65
C GLY A 579 -19.21 23.88 -14.26
N LEU A 580 -17.94 24.00 -14.63
CA LEU A 580 -16.89 23.13 -14.09
C LEU A 580 -16.43 23.66 -12.74
N CYS A 581 -16.24 22.76 -11.79
CA CYS A 581 -15.77 23.09 -10.45
C CYS A 581 -14.56 22.22 -10.09
N GLN A 582 -13.57 22.81 -9.44
CA GLN A 582 -12.41 22.10 -8.94
C GLN A 582 -11.98 22.68 -7.60
N LEU A 583 -11.66 21.81 -6.65
CA LEU A 583 -11.03 22.19 -5.40
C LEU A 583 -9.51 22.03 -5.52
N VAL A 584 -8.75 23.07 -5.20
CA VAL A 584 -7.28 23.06 -5.25
C VAL A 584 -6.71 23.33 -3.85
N VAL A 585 -5.82 22.44 -3.41
CA VAL A 585 -5.05 22.63 -2.17
C VAL A 585 -3.87 23.54 -2.48
N TYR A 586 -3.90 24.74 -1.91
CA TYR A 586 -2.86 25.75 -2.10
C TYR A 586 -1.92 25.79 -0.90
N LYS A 587 -0.63 25.57 -1.14
CA LYS A 587 0.42 25.64 -0.14
C LYS A 587 1.36 26.79 -0.49
N LYS A 588 1.34 27.82 0.35
CA LYS A 588 2.21 28.99 0.19
C LYS A 588 3.67 28.58 0.26
N ASN A 589 4.50 29.12 -0.62
CA ASN A 589 5.94 28.94 -0.51
C ASN A 589 6.47 29.86 0.60
N LEU A 590 6.95 29.27 1.70
CA LEU A 590 7.52 30.02 2.83
C LEU A 590 8.98 30.44 2.59
N LEU A 591 9.60 29.93 1.52
CA LEU A 591 10.93 30.32 1.05
C LEU A 591 10.74 31.32 -0.10
N THR A 592 10.50 32.58 0.26
CA THR A 592 10.61 33.73 -0.66
C THR A 592 11.79 34.59 -0.24
#